data_AF-A0A1Y2BSZ6-F1
#
_entry.id   AF-A0A1Y2BSZ6-F1
#
_cell.length_a   1.000
_cell.length_b   1.000
_cell.length_c   1.000
_cell.angle_alpha   90.00
_cell.angle_beta   90.00
_cell.angle_gamma   90.00
#
_symmetry.space_group_name_H-M   'P 1'
#
loop_
_entity.id
_entity.type
_entity.pdbx_description
1 polymer ?
#
loop_
_entity_poly.entity_id
_entity_poly.type
_entity_poly.pdbx_seq_one_letter_code
_entity_poly.pdbx_strand_id
1 'polypeptide(L)'
;SIQGGESIVLKLLIQNRLNVNADDEDNHSLLCYAIESDYLEIIPYLFKYGAKVDPIQKDIKVIRNLFIHTTEYKDKIRFNIIKILIENGLIINFNDNNDDGKNIMGYIFENNCHNILKYLLKHGLDIHYINENIKLLQPLFYFSYNNIINILDVLLENGLNINNRDKSGKTIVDYCIDNNKKEIINVIK
;
A
#
# COMPACT_ATOMS: atom_id res chain seq x y z
N SER A 1 -1.48 26.12 -12.94
CA SER A 1 -1.92 24.75 -12.61
C SER A 1 -3.23 24.83 -11.85
N ILE A 2 -4.27 24.19 -12.35
CA ILE A 2 -5.63 24.22 -11.74
C ILE A 2 -5.58 23.72 -10.27
N GLN A 3 -4.75 22.70 -10.00
CA GLN A 3 -4.47 22.19 -8.65
C GLN A 3 -3.94 23.24 -7.64
N GLY A 4 -3.17 24.24 -8.10
CA GLY A 4 -2.61 25.26 -7.21
C GLY A 4 -3.68 26.22 -6.67
N GLY A 5 -4.65 26.59 -7.51
CA GLY A 5 -5.76 27.48 -7.14
C GLY A 5 -6.75 26.80 -6.20
N GLU A 6 -7.13 25.55 -6.51
CA GLU A 6 -8.06 24.77 -5.70
C GLU A 6 -7.48 24.41 -4.32
N SER A 7 -6.18 24.12 -4.25
CA SER A 7 -5.46 23.93 -2.97
C SER A 7 -5.51 25.18 -2.08
N ILE A 8 -5.42 26.39 -2.67
CA ILE A 8 -5.51 27.65 -1.91
C ILE A 8 -6.93 27.87 -1.38
N VAL A 9 -7.96 27.70 -2.22
CA VAL A 9 -9.36 27.86 -1.80
C VAL A 9 -9.70 26.88 -0.67
N LEU A 10 -9.32 25.61 -0.82
CA LEU A 10 -9.59 24.60 0.19
C LEU A 10 -8.86 24.91 1.52
N LYS A 11 -7.60 25.36 1.47
CA LYS A 11 -6.86 25.80 2.67
C LYS A 11 -7.57 26.96 3.38
N LEU A 12 -8.08 27.94 2.62
CA LEU A 12 -8.84 29.07 3.18
C LEU A 12 -10.15 28.61 3.82
N LEU A 13 -10.89 27.70 3.18
CA LEU A 13 -12.13 27.15 3.75
C LEU A 13 -11.85 26.43 5.08
N ILE A 14 -10.81 25.61 5.14
CA ILE A 14 -10.38 24.91 6.37
C ILE A 14 -10.01 25.91 7.47
N GLN A 15 -9.30 27.00 7.14
CA GLN A 15 -9.01 28.07 8.11
C GLN A 15 -10.27 28.78 8.61
N ASN A 16 -11.31 28.85 7.77
CA ASN A 16 -12.60 29.44 8.09
C ASN A 16 -13.59 28.40 8.66
N ARG A 17 -13.08 27.39 9.38
CA ARG A 17 -13.87 26.40 10.14
C ARG A 17 -14.69 25.43 9.27
N LEU A 18 -14.29 25.17 8.02
CA LEU A 18 -14.81 24.00 7.29
C LEU A 18 -14.61 22.75 8.15
N ASN A 19 -15.67 21.96 8.31
CA ASN A 19 -15.57 20.67 8.98
C ASN A 19 -14.81 19.69 8.08
N VAL A 20 -13.54 19.42 8.42
CA VAL A 20 -12.67 18.49 7.66
C VAL A 20 -13.12 17.03 7.71
N ASN A 21 -14.01 16.70 8.66
CA ASN A 21 -14.61 15.37 8.81
C ASN A 21 -16.07 15.34 8.33
N ALA A 22 -16.48 16.31 7.51
CA ALA A 22 -17.77 16.21 6.84
C ALA A 22 -17.70 15.10 5.79
N ASP A 23 -18.71 14.25 5.79
CA ASP A 23 -18.96 13.25 4.76
C ASP A 23 -20.10 13.76 3.85
N ASP A 24 -20.06 13.39 2.58
CA ASP A 24 -21.17 13.62 1.66
C ASP A 24 -22.24 12.52 1.75
N GLU A 25 -23.21 12.55 0.83
CA GLU A 25 -24.32 11.58 0.79
C GLU A 25 -23.84 10.14 0.50
N ASP A 26 -22.67 9.99 -0.11
CA ASP A 26 -22.04 8.71 -0.45
C ASP A 26 -21.01 8.26 0.61
N ASN A 27 -20.92 8.97 1.75
CA ASN A 27 -19.92 8.78 2.81
C ASN A 27 -18.47 9.04 2.39
N HIS A 28 -18.23 9.83 1.35
CA HIS A 28 -16.89 10.27 0.99
C HIS A 28 -16.49 11.47 1.85
N SER A 29 -15.40 11.28 2.58
CA SER A 29 -14.78 12.37 3.34
C SER A 29 -13.90 13.24 2.46
N LEU A 30 -13.59 14.44 2.94
CA LEU A 30 -12.61 15.33 2.30
C LEU A 30 -11.23 14.67 2.12
N LEU A 31 -10.87 13.72 3.01
CA LEU A 31 -9.65 12.93 2.91
C LEU A 31 -9.71 11.91 1.77
N CYS A 32 -10.87 11.29 1.53
CA CYS A 32 -11.07 10.38 0.40
C CYS A 32 -10.89 11.11 -0.93
N TYR A 33 -11.61 12.23 -1.09
CA TYR A 33 -11.53 13.08 -2.28
C TYR A 33 -10.11 13.55 -2.59
N ALA A 34 -9.35 13.92 -1.56
CA ALA A 34 -7.97 14.36 -1.73
C ALA A 34 -7.07 13.27 -2.33
N ILE A 35 -7.26 12.01 -1.93
CA ILE A 35 -6.47 10.87 -2.44
C ILE A 35 -6.93 10.49 -3.85
N GLU A 36 -8.24 10.38 -4.07
CA GLU A 36 -8.82 9.97 -5.36
C GLU A 36 -8.54 10.96 -6.47
N SER A 37 -8.57 12.25 -6.14
CA SER A 37 -8.34 13.33 -7.10
C SER A 37 -6.86 13.73 -7.21
N ASP A 38 -5.94 13.01 -6.54
CA ASP A 38 -4.49 13.26 -6.52
C ASP A 38 -4.09 14.64 -5.94
N TYR A 39 -4.89 15.20 -5.02
CA TYR A 39 -4.61 16.45 -4.27
C TYR A 39 -3.79 16.15 -3.01
N LEU A 40 -2.74 15.35 -3.15
CA LEU A 40 -1.98 14.78 -2.04
C LEU A 40 -1.36 15.83 -1.11
N GLU A 41 -1.02 17.01 -1.63
CA GLU A 41 -0.43 18.10 -0.86
C GLU A 41 -1.35 18.69 0.23
N ILE A 42 -2.67 18.48 0.13
CA ILE A 42 -3.60 18.96 1.18
C ILE A 42 -3.68 18.00 2.37
N ILE A 43 -3.31 16.73 2.21
CA ILE A 43 -3.51 15.70 3.23
C ILE A 43 -2.80 16.03 4.55
N PRO A 44 -1.53 16.48 4.58
CA PRO A 44 -0.90 16.90 5.84
C PRO A 44 -1.65 18.07 6.51
N TYR A 45 -2.26 18.94 5.70
CA TYR A 45 -3.06 20.06 6.18
C TYR A 45 -4.40 19.58 6.75
N LEU A 46 -5.07 18.61 6.12
CA LEU A 46 -6.28 18.00 6.67
C LEU A 46 -6.03 17.41 8.06
N PHE A 47 -4.96 16.64 8.23
CA PHE A 47 -4.59 16.07 9.54
C PHE A 47 -4.24 17.14 10.57
N LYS A 48 -3.56 18.23 10.18
CA LYS A 48 -3.30 19.37 11.07
C LYS A 48 -4.58 19.97 11.66
N TYR A 49 -5.71 19.88 10.95
CA TYR A 49 -7.01 20.38 11.39
C TYR A 49 -7.95 19.28 11.90
N GLY A 50 -7.41 18.10 12.23
CA GLY A 50 -8.15 17.03 12.91
C GLY A 50 -8.95 16.12 11.99
N ALA A 51 -8.55 15.98 10.72
CA ALA A 51 -9.09 14.94 9.86
C ALA A 51 -8.85 13.55 10.46
N LYS A 52 -9.87 12.70 10.39
CA LYS A 52 -9.81 11.31 10.87
C LYS A 52 -9.48 10.36 9.74
N VAL A 53 -8.79 9.28 10.09
CA VAL A 53 -8.43 8.22 9.15
C VAL A 53 -9.58 7.22 8.90
N ASP A 54 -10.59 7.19 9.78
CA ASP A 54 -11.73 6.27 9.74
C ASP A 54 -12.39 6.13 8.35
N PRO A 55 -12.62 7.22 7.58
CA PRO A 55 -13.21 7.11 6.24
C PRO A 55 -12.34 6.28 5.29
N ILE A 56 -11.02 6.46 5.36
CA ILE A 56 -10.05 5.68 4.58
C ILE A 56 -9.98 4.23 5.07
N GLN A 57 -10.12 4.00 6.37
CA GLN A 57 -10.13 2.65 6.93
C GLN A 57 -11.36 1.84 6.47
N LYS A 58 -12.52 2.51 6.32
CA LYS A 58 -13.76 1.89 5.83
C LYS A 58 -13.72 1.61 4.33
N ASP A 59 -13.02 2.44 3.57
CA ASP A 59 -12.79 2.21 2.14
C ASP A 59 -11.30 2.20 1.79
N ILE A 60 -10.67 1.08 2.10
CA ILE A 60 -9.26 0.84 1.80
C ILE A 60 -8.99 0.83 0.27
N LYS A 61 -10.01 0.84 -0.60
CA LYS A 61 -9.80 0.97 -2.04
C LYS A 61 -9.21 2.34 -2.38
N VAL A 62 -9.52 3.38 -1.60
CA VAL A 62 -8.98 4.72 -1.78
C VAL A 62 -7.45 4.73 -1.72
N ILE A 63 -6.84 3.94 -0.81
CA ILE A 63 -5.37 3.96 -0.66
C ILE A 63 -4.63 3.35 -1.83
N ARG A 64 -5.30 2.60 -2.72
CA ARG A 64 -4.69 1.96 -3.90
C ARG A 64 -4.02 2.98 -4.83
N ASN A 65 -4.60 4.18 -4.96
CA ASN A 65 -4.05 5.25 -5.77
C ASN A 65 -2.67 5.72 -5.28
N LEU A 66 -2.34 5.46 -4.00
CA LEU A 66 -1.04 5.76 -3.43
C LEU A 66 0.04 4.74 -3.78
N PHE A 67 -0.34 3.58 -4.33
CA PHE A 67 0.61 2.54 -4.77
C PHE A 67 0.97 2.63 -6.26
N ILE A 68 0.36 3.56 -7.01
CA ILE A 68 0.60 3.70 -8.45
C ILE A 68 1.87 4.52 -8.71
N HIS A 69 2.82 3.95 -9.43
CA HIS A 69 3.98 4.71 -9.93
C HIS A 69 3.61 5.57 -11.12
N THR A 70 4.04 6.82 -11.08
CA THR A 70 3.84 7.75 -12.21
C THR A 70 5.12 8.49 -12.57
N THR A 71 5.69 9.21 -11.61
CA THR A 71 6.91 9.99 -11.75
C THR A 71 7.66 9.96 -10.43
N GLU A 72 8.99 10.07 -10.46
CA GLU A 72 9.81 9.97 -9.24
C GLU A 72 9.36 10.96 -8.13
N TYR A 73 8.96 12.17 -8.51
CA TYR A 73 8.45 13.17 -7.58
C TYR A 73 7.12 12.77 -6.94
N LYS A 74 6.15 12.30 -7.74
CA LYS A 74 4.85 11.85 -7.23
C LYS A 74 4.99 10.60 -6.37
N ASP A 75 5.93 9.72 -6.69
CA ASP A 75 6.19 8.50 -5.92
C ASP A 75 6.70 8.84 -4.51
N LYS A 76 7.58 9.85 -4.39
CA LYS A 76 8.03 10.37 -3.08
C LYS A 76 6.87 10.97 -2.27
N ILE A 77 5.99 11.73 -2.92
CA ILE A 77 4.80 12.30 -2.26
C ILE A 77 3.88 11.18 -1.77
N ARG A 78 3.52 10.22 -2.63
CA ARG A 78 2.64 9.11 -2.29
C ARG A 78 3.19 8.27 -1.15
N PHE A 79 4.49 7.96 -1.20
CA PHE A 79 5.16 7.29 -0.10
C PHE A 79 5.01 8.07 1.21
N ASN A 80 5.23 9.38 1.21
CA ASN A 80 5.05 10.22 2.39
C ASN A 80 3.59 10.25 2.86
N ILE A 81 2.61 10.28 1.96
CA ILE A 81 1.19 10.23 2.33
C ILE A 81 0.85 8.90 3.01
N ILE A 82 1.33 7.77 2.50
CA ILE A 82 1.13 6.47 3.16
C ILE A 82 1.67 6.50 4.60
N LYS A 83 2.86 7.07 4.81
CA LYS A 83 3.42 7.21 6.17
C LYS A 83 2.53 8.07 7.06
N ILE A 84 2.09 9.22 6.58
CA ILE A 84 1.21 10.13 7.33
C ILE A 84 -0.08 9.43 7.72
N LEU A 85 -0.70 8.67 6.80
CA LEU A 85 -1.92 7.93 7.07
C LEU A 85 -1.70 6.89 8.20
N ILE A 86 -0.61 6.12 8.13
CA ILE A 86 -0.26 5.10 9.14
C ILE A 86 0.04 5.75 10.49
N GLU A 87 0.79 6.86 10.50
CA GLU A 87 1.09 7.65 11.71
C GLU A 87 -0.18 8.23 12.35
N ASN A 88 -1.24 8.44 11.57
CA ASN A 88 -2.56 8.86 12.04
C ASN A 88 -3.54 7.68 12.26
N GLY A 89 -3.03 6.44 12.32
CA GLY A 89 -3.78 5.26 12.74
C GLY A 89 -4.38 4.42 11.62
N LEU A 90 -4.00 4.63 10.35
CA LEU A 90 -4.39 3.71 9.27
C LEU A 90 -3.77 2.34 9.51
N ILE A 91 -4.60 1.30 9.55
CA ILE A 91 -4.16 -0.09 9.61
C ILE A 91 -4.35 -0.72 8.23
N ILE A 92 -3.26 -1.28 7.69
CA ILE A 92 -3.25 -1.99 6.41
C ILE A 92 -2.95 -3.45 6.69
N ASN A 93 -3.75 -4.34 6.11
CA ASN A 93 -3.59 -5.79 6.22
C ASN A 93 -3.37 -6.42 4.83
N PHE A 94 -2.75 -7.60 4.81
CA PHE A 94 -2.53 -8.35 3.57
C PHE A 94 -3.81 -8.89 2.91
N ASN A 95 -4.89 -9.04 3.68
CA ASN A 95 -6.19 -9.48 3.20
C ASN A 95 -7.08 -8.33 2.72
N ASP A 96 -6.65 -7.08 2.87
CA ASP A 96 -7.34 -5.93 2.30
C ASP A 96 -7.34 -6.07 0.77
N ASN A 97 -8.51 -6.35 0.19
CA ASN A 97 -8.69 -6.64 -1.22
C ASN A 97 -9.81 -5.79 -1.83
N ASN A 98 -9.72 -5.58 -3.14
CA ASN A 98 -10.81 -4.97 -3.90
C ASN A 98 -11.80 -6.03 -4.41
N ASP A 99 -12.84 -5.59 -5.11
CA ASP A 99 -13.87 -6.48 -5.67
C ASP A 99 -13.30 -7.46 -6.73
N ASP A 100 -12.14 -7.13 -7.32
CA ASP A 100 -11.40 -8.01 -8.24
C ASP A 100 -10.49 -9.01 -7.50
N GLY A 101 -10.50 -9.03 -6.17
CA GLY A 101 -9.68 -9.89 -5.33
C GLY A 101 -8.21 -9.47 -5.23
N LYS A 102 -7.83 -8.33 -5.80
CA LYS A 102 -6.46 -7.80 -5.76
C LYS A 102 -6.18 -7.12 -4.43
N ASN A 103 -5.20 -7.66 -3.71
CA ASN A 103 -4.78 -7.19 -2.40
C ASN A 103 -3.56 -6.26 -2.45
N ILE A 104 -3.12 -5.79 -1.28
CA ILE A 104 -1.94 -4.92 -1.12
C ILE A 104 -0.68 -5.47 -1.79
N MET A 105 -0.46 -6.79 -1.74
CA MET A 105 0.69 -7.45 -2.37
C MET A 105 0.62 -7.33 -3.89
N GLY A 106 -0.55 -7.50 -4.49
CA GLY A 106 -0.74 -7.30 -5.92
C GLY A 106 -0.33 -5.89 -6.37
N TYR A 107 -0.70 -4.84 -5.62
CA TYR A 107 -0.24 -3.49 -5.91
C TYR A 107 1.26 -3.35 -5.74
N ILE A 108 1.81 -3.86 -4.64
CA ILE A 108 3.25 -3.77 -4.35
C ILE A 108 4.08 -4.47 -5.44
N PHE A 109 3.65 -5.64 -5.92
CA PHE A 109 4.36 -6.40 -6.94
C PHE A 109 4.32 -5.71 -8.29
N GLU A 110 3.14 -5.30 -8.77
CA GLU A 110 3.01 -4.64 -10.08
C GLU A 110 3.80 -3.33 -10.16
N ASN A 111 3.87 -2.63 -9.04
CA ASN A 111 4.51 -1.34 -8.95
C ASN A 111 5.99 -1.45 -8.50
N ASN A 112 6.48 -2.58 -8.00
CA ASN A 112 7.82 -2.68 -7.40
C ASN A 112 7.99 -1.70 -6.20
N CYS A 113 6.92 -1.56 -5.41
CA CYS A 113 6.85 -0.70 -4.21
C CYS A 113 7.49 -1.36 -2.96
N HIS A 114 8.65 -2.01 -3.08
CA HIS A 114 9.30 -2.72 -1.96
C HIS A 114 9.61 -1.80 -0.76
N ASN A 115 9.87 -0.51 -0.98
CA ASN A 115 10.05 0.47 0.09
C ASN A 115 8.77 0.70 0.92
N ILE A 116 7.59 0.67 0.30
CA ILE A 116 6.32 0.72 1.00
C ILE A 116 6.13 -0.56 1.81
N LEU A 117 6.37 -1.73 1.20
CA LEU A 117 6.29 -3.01 1.91
C LEU A 117 7.17 -3.01 3.18
N LYS A 118 8.42 -2.57 3.06
CA LYS A 118 9.36 -2.47 4.18
C LYS A 118 8.84 -1.55 5.28
N TYR A 119 8.25 -0.41 4.91
CA TYR A 119 7.64 0.49 5.88
C TYR A 119 6.41 -0.14 6.55
N LEU A 120 5.51 -0.76 5.79
CA LEU A 120 4.31 -1.40 6.34
C LEU A 120 4.66 -2.51 7.34
N LEU A 121 5.62 -3.38 7.01
CA LEU A 121 6.09 -4.45 7.91
C LEU A 121 6.65 -3.89 9.22
N LYS A 122 7.44 -2.81 9.14
CA LYS A 122 7.94 -2.11 10.32
C LYS A 122 6.82 -1.50 11.18
N HIS A 123 5.68 -1.17 10.58
CA HIS A 123 4.55 -0.51 11.22
C HIS A 123 3.35 -1.46 11.45
N GLY A 124 3.59 -2.76 11.56
CA GLY A 124 2.60 -3.72 12.06
C GLY A 124 1.87 -4.53 11.00
N LEU A 125 2.26 -4.44 9.72
CA LEU A 125 1.78 -5.38 8.71
C LEU A 125 2.27 -6.80 9.07
N ASP A 126 1.33 -7.72 9.27
CA ASP A 126 1.61 -9.01 9.87
C ASP A 126 2.23 -10.02 8.90
N ILE A 127 3.54 -10.25 9.04
CA ILE A 127 4.26 -11.27 8.26
C ILE A 127 3.73 -12.70 8.52
N HIS A 128 3.13 -12.97 9.69
CA HIS A 128 2.57 -14.29 9.99
C HIS A 128 1.44 -14.64 9.03
N TYR A 129 0.66 -13.66 8.60
CA TYR A 129 -0.36 -13.86 7.57
C TYR A 129 0.23 -14.40 6.26
N ILE A 130 1.37 -13.89 5.80
CA ILE A 130 2.04 -14.42 4.60
C ILE A 130 2.58 -15.83 4.85
N ASN A 131 3.17 -16.06 6.02
CA ASN A 131 3.68 -17.37 6.41
C ASN A 131 2.57 -18.44 6.42
N GLU A 132 1.36 -18.11 6.84
CA GLU A 132 0.19 -19.00 6.79
C GLU A 132 -0.44 -19.10 5.39
N ASN A 133 -0.16 -18.13 4.51
CA ASN A 133 -0.75 -18.01 3.17
C ASN A 133 0.32 -17.87 2.08
N ILE A 134 1.35 -18.73 2.10
CA ILE A 134 2.54 -18.61 1.22
C ILE A 134 2.19 -18.55 -0.28
N LYS A 135 1.05 -19.13 -0.68
CA LYS A 135 0.51 -19.04 -2.05
C LYS A 135 0.27 -17.61 -2.54
N LEU A 136 0.07 -16.65 -1.65
CA LEU A 136 -0.07 -15.23 -2.01
C LEU A 136 1.18 -14.64 -2.67
N LEU A 137 2.35 -15.28 -2.52
CA LEU A 137 3.57 -14.89 -3.21
C LEU A 137 3.66 -15.44 -4.63
N GLN A 138 2.79 -16.37 -5.04
CA GLN A 138 2.82 -16.95 -6.39
C GLN A 138 2.81 -15.89 -7.51
N PRO A 139 1.99 -14.82 -7.47
CA PRO A 139 1.99 -13.80 -8.50
C PRO A 139 3.32 -13.05 -8.66
N LEU A 140 4.14 -12.99 -7.59
CA LEU A 140 5.45 -12.33 -7.62
C LEU A 140 6.34 -12.90 -8.74
N PHE A 141 6.23 -14.21 -9.00
CA PHE A 141 7.06 -14.91 -9.98
C PHE A 141 6.70 -14.61 -11.44
N TYR A 142 5.67 -13.81 -11.72
CA TYR A 142 5.42 -13.29 -13.07
C TYR A 142 6.20 -12.01 -13.39
N PHE A 143 6.85 -11.40 -12.40
CA PHE A 143 7.56 -10.13 -12.57
C PHE A 143 9.05 -10.31 -12.90
N SER A 144 9.72 -9.19 -13.14
CA SER A 144 11.15 -9.15 -13.44
C SER A 144 12.00 -9.65 -12.27
N TYR A 145 13.16 -10.21 -12.56
CA TYR A 145 14.08 -10.75 -11.56
C TYR A 145 14.36 -9.74 -10.43
N ASN A 146 14.72 -8.50 -10.78
CA ASN A 146 15.03 -7.46 -9.78
C ASN A 146 13.85 -7.14 -8.85
N ASN A 147 12.62 -7.15 -9.37
CA ASN A 147 11.43 -6.91 -8.56
C ASN A 147 11.20 -8.07 -7.57
N ILE A 148 11.34 -9.31 -8.06
CA ILE A 148 11.25 -10.49 -7.20
C ILE A 148 12.28 -10.42 -6.06
N ILE A 149 13.54 -10.11 -6.38
CA ILE A 149 14.61 -9.99 -5.38
C ILE A 149 14.28 -8.91 -4.35
N ASN A 150 13.98 -7.68 -4.78
CA ASN A 150 13.69 -6.58 -3.85
C ASN A 150 12.54 -6.90 -2.88
N ILE A 151 11.50 -7.56 -3.36
CA ILE A 151 10.35 -7.95 -2.54
C ILE A 151 10.72 -9.09 -1.59
N LEU A 152 11.40 -10.13 -2.07
CA LEU A 152 11.79 -11.26 -1.24
C LEU A 152 12.80 -10.86 -0.16
N ASP A 153 13.77 -10.01 -0.49
CA ASP A 153 14.73 -9.50 0.48
C ASP A 153 14.01 -8.79 1.64
N VAL A 154 13.05 -7.92 1.33
CA VAL A 154 12.24 -7.25 2.35
C VAL A 154 11.44 -8.24 3.19
N LEU A 155 10.82 -9.25 2.58
CA LEU A 155 10.04 -10.25 3.32
C LEU A 155 10.92 -11.14 4.20
N LEU A 156 12.08 -11.58 3.70
CA LEU A 156 13.06 -12.39 4.43
C LEU A 156 13.63 -11.62 5.62
N GLU A 157 14.01 -10.35 5.43
CA GLU A 157 14.45 -9.44 6.51
C GLU A 157 13.40 -9.31 7.63
N ASN A 158 12.12 -9.53 7.31
CA ASN A 158 11.01 -9.43 8.25
C ASN A 158 10.44 -10.80 8.67
N GLY A 159 11.14 -11.92 8.41
CA GLY A 159 10.78 -13.23 8.96
C GLY A 159 9.89 -14.11 8.08
N LEU A 160 9.92 -13.92 6.76
CA LEU A 160 9.34 -14.89 5.82
C LEU A 160 9.99 -16.27 6.01
N ASN A 161 9.17 -17.27 6.29
CA ASN A 161 9.60 -18.67 6.42
C ASN A 161 9.45 -19.40 5.09
N ILE A 162 10.58 -19.62 4.41
CA ILE A 162 10.64 -20.28 3.10
C ILE A 162 10.23 -21.77 3.14
N ASN A 163 10.22 -22.38 4.33
CA ASN A 163 9.88 -23.80 4.52
C ASN A 163 8.38 -24.02 4.78
N ASN A 164 7.61 -22.95 4.97
CA ASN A 164 6.16 -23.08 5.14
C ASN A 164 5.51 -23.63 3.88
N ARG A 165 4.51 -24.47 4.09
CA ARG A 165 3.77 -25.16 3.03
C ARG A 165 2.34 -24.65 2.97
N ASP A 166 1.84 -24.42 1.76
CA ASP A 166 0.42 -24.15 1.54
C ASP A 166 -0.43 -25.42 1.71
N LYS A 167 -1.75 -25.30 1.50
CA LYS A 167 -2.71 -26.43 1.57
C LYS A 167 -2.44 -27.54 0.56
N SER A 168 -1.67 -27.27 -0.50
CA SER A 168 -1.24 -28.26 -1.50
C SER A 168 0.12 -28.88 -1.18
N GLY A 169 0.73 -28.52 -0.05
CA GLY A 169 2.05 -28.98 0.36
C GLY A 169 3.20 -28.22 -0.30
N LYS A 170 2.94 -27.13 -1.05
CA LYS A 170 3.97 -26.37 -1.78
C LYS A 170 4.59 -25.28 -0.93
N THR A 171 5.91 -25.16 -1.03
CA THR A 171 6.74 -24.09 -0.46
C THR A 171 6.93 -22.96 -1.48
N ILE A 172 7.54 -21.86 -1.04
CA ILE A 172 7.94 -20.79 -1.96
C ILE A 172 8.95 -21.27 -3.02
N VAL A 173 9.84 -22.20 -2.64
CA VAL A 173 10.82 -22.82 -3.56
C VAL A 173 10.11 -23.62 -4.65
N ASP A 174 9.05 -24.36 -4.29
CA ASP A 174 8.25 -25.10 -5.27
C ASP A 174 7.61 -24.15 -6.30
N TYR A 175 7.10 -22.99 -5.87
CA TYR A 175 6.60 -21.98 -6.80
C TYR A 175 7.68 -21.34 -7.68
N CYS A 176 8.90 -21.13 -7.17
CA CYS A 176 10.02 -20.71 -8.02
C CYS A 176 10.27 -21.73 -9.14
N ILE A 177 10.26 -23.02 -8.82
CA ILE A 177 10.51 -24.10 -9.78
C ILE A 177 9.38 -24.16 -10.82
N ASP A 178 8.12 -24.16 -10.37
CA ASP A 178 6.94 -24.23 -11.25
C ASP A 178 6.88 -23.07 -12.25
N ASN A 179 7.36 -21.88 -11.87
CA ASN A 179 7.38 -20.68 -12.71
C ASN A 179 8.70 -20.50 -13.47
N ASN A 180 9.60 -21.49 -13.49
CA ASN A 180 10.91 -21.43 -14.12
C ASN A 180 11.81 -20.27 -13.62
N LYS A 181 11.69 -19.89 -12.34
CA LYS A 181 12.47 -18.86 -11.65
C LYS A 181 13.56 -19.47 -10.76
N LYS A 182 14.30 -20.45 -11.28
CA LYS A 182 15.29 -21.24 -10.51
C LYS A 182 16.43 -20.37 -9.98
N GLU A 183 16.76 -19.29 -10.68
CA GLU A 183 17.75 -18.30 -10.29
C GLU A 183 17.43 -17.63 -8.95
N ILE A 184 16.16 -17.48 -8.60
CA ILE A 184 15.70 -16.88 -7.34
C ILE A 184 16.05 -17.76 -6.14
N ILE A 185 16.11 -19.08 -6.33
CA ILE A 185 16.42 -20.06 -5.27
C ILE A 185 17.77 -19.77 -4.62
N ASN A 186 18.70 -19.18 -5.37
CA ASN A 186 20.01 -18.81 -4.82
C ASN A 186 19.97 -17.62 -3.86
N VAL A 187 18.91 -16.82 -3.90
CA VAL A 187 18.71 -15.63 -3.05
C VAL A 187 17.89 -15.95 -1.80
N ILE A 188 16.88 -16.82 -1.91
CA ILE A 188 16.14 -17.35 -0.76
C ILE A 188 16.94 -18.47 -0.07
N LYS A 189 17.92 -18.10 0.77
CA LYS A 189 18.74 -19.03 1.58
C LYS A 189 18.55 -18.81 3.07
#